data_AF-A0A838R9E4-F1
#
_entry.id   AF-A0A838R9E4-F1
#
_cell.length_a   1.000
_cell.length_b   1.000
_cell.length_c   1.000
_cell.angle_alpha   90.00
_cell.angle_beta   90.00
_cell.angle_gamma   90.00
#
_symmetry.space_group_name_H-M   'P 1'
#
loop_
_entity.id
_entity.type
_entity.pdbx_description
1 polymer ?
#
loop_
_entity_poly.entity_id
_entity_poly.type
_entity_poly.pdbx_seq_one_letter_code
_entity_poly.pdbx_strand_id
1 'polypeptide(L)' 'MSALLPPGAQAPDFTAAASDGQSYRLRELLARSRILLVFYPGNNTPG' A
#
# COMPACT_ATOMS: atom_id res chain seq x y z
N MET A 1 -2.59 18.88 0.47
CA MET A 1 -3.16 17.85 1.38
C MET A 1 -3.85 16.82 0.50
N SER A 2 -3.53 15.53 0.63
CA SER A 2 -4.23 14.49 -0.12
C SER A 2 -5.61 14.27 0.50
N ALA A 3 -6.65 14.16 -0.32
CA ALA A 3 -7.99 13.86 0.16
C ALA A 3 -8.07 12.40 0.64
N LEU A 4 -8.91 12.13 1.64
CA LEU A 4 -9.23 10.75 2.05
C LEU A 4 -9.89 10.01 0.87
N LEU A 5 -9.52 8.76 0.66
CA LEU A 5 -10.14 7.91 -0.35
C LEU A 5 -11.52 7.45 0.15
N PRO A 6 -12.63 7.76 -0.54
CA PRO A 6 -13.94 7.28 -0.14
C PRO A 6 -14.10 5.78 -0.47
N PRO A 7 -14.97 5.05 0.24
CA PRO A 7 -15.26 3.66 -0.09
C PRO A 7 -15.71 3.48 -1.54
N GLY A 8 -15.20 2.45 -2.21
CA GLY A 8 -15.48 2.17 -3.62
C GLY A 8 -14.67 2.98 -4.63
N ALA A 9 -13.92 4.01 -4.20
CA ALA A 9 -12.96 4.67 -5.07
C ALA A 9 -11.81 3.72 -5.43
N GLN A 10 -11.33 3.84 -6.68
CA GLN A 10 -10.14 3.14 -7.12
C GLN A 10 -8.92 3.65 -6.34
N ALA A 11 -8.13 2.72 -5.80
CA ALA A 11 -6.88 3.06 -5.14
C ALA A 11 -5.88 3.69 -6.14
N PRO A 12 -5.22 4.81 -5.81
CA PRO A 12 -4.19 5.40 -6.66
C PRO A 12 -3.03 4.43 -6.86
N ASP A 13 -2.53 4.32 -8.09
CA ASP A 13 -1.35 3.51 -8.38
C ASP A 13 -0.11 4.14 -7.76
N PHE A 14 0.77 3.31 -7.19
CA PHE A 14 2.04 3.72 -6.62
C PHE A 14 3.08 2.63 -6.78
N THR A 15 4.34 3.01 -6.63
CA THR A 15 5.48 2.09 -6.50
C THR A 15 6.15 2.31 -5.16
N ALA A 16 6.43 1.23 -4.43
CA ALA A 16 7.09 1.27 -3.13
C ALA A 16 8.16 0.19 -3.01
N ALA A 17 9.28 0.53 -2.37
CA ALA A 17 10.28 -0.44 -1.94
C ALA A 17 9.79 -1.18 -0.69
N ALA A 18 9.99 -2.50 -0.66
CA ALA A 18 9.69 -3.34 0.48
C ALA A 18 10.97 -3.81 1.19
N SER A 19 10.80 -4.36 2.38
CA SER A 19 11.91 -4.84 3.23
C SER A 19 12.62 -6.08 2.69
N ASP A 20 12.06 -6.76 1.68
CA ASP A 20 12.68 -7.88 0.98
C ASP A 20 13.64 -7.44 -0.15
N GLY A 21 13.88 -6.13 -0.28
CA GLY A 21 14.74 -5.54 -1.30
C GLY A 21 14.07 -5.43 -2.68
N GLN A 22 12.80 -5.82 -2.82
CA GLN A 22 12.04 -5.66 -4.05
C GLN A 22 11.28 -4.33 -4.08
N SER A 23 10.91 -3.93 -5.30
CA SER A 23 10.01 -2.79 -5.52
C SER A 23 8.71 -3.30 -6.11
N TYR A 24 7.60 -2.86 -5.53
CA TYR A 24 6.26 -3.32 -5.89
C TYR A 24 5.44 -2.19 -6.47
N ARG A 25 4.74 -2.46 -7.57
CA ARG A 25 3.75 -1.56 -8.15
C ARG A 25 2.33 -2.05 -7.88
N LEU A 26 1.46 -1.19 -7.35
CA LEU A 26 0.12 -1.59 -6.92
C LEU A 26 -0.68 -2.28 -8.04
N ARG A 27 -0.70 -1.73 -9.26
CA ARG A 27 -1.45 -2.33 -10.38
C ARG A 27 -0.99 -3.76 -10.73
N GLU A 28 0.29 -4.07 -10.55
CA GLU A 28 0.85 -5.39 -10.87
C GLU A 28 0.45 -6.42 -9.83
N LEU A 29 0.33 -6.01 -8.56
CA LEU A 29 -0.17 -6.84 -7.47
C LEU A 29 -1.68 -7.10 -7.63
N LEU A 30 -2.47 -6.07 -7.95
CA LEU A 30 -3.92 -6.19 -8.16
C LEU A 30 -4.27 -7.08 -9.36
N ALA A 31 -3.41 -7.16 -10.38
CA ALA A 31 -3.58 -8.08 -11.51
C ALA A 31 -3.43 -9.56 -11.11
N ARG A 32 -2.78 -9.84 -9.97
CA ARG A 32 -2.51 -11.21 -9.48
C ARG A 32 -3.52 -11.65 -8.44
N SER A 33 -3.91 -10.75 -7.52
CA SER A 33 -4.81 -11.08 -6.42
C SER A 33 -5.43 -9.84 -5.77
N ARG A 34 -6.36 -10.07 -4.84
CA ARG A 34 -6.86 -9.03 -3.94
C ARG A 34 -5.80 -8.66 -2.92
N ILE A 35 -5.66 -7.37 -2.61
CA ILE A 35 -4.63 -6.81 -1.74
C ILE A 35 -5.28 -6.04 -0.59
N LEU A 36 -4.68 -6.14 0.60
CA LEU A 36 -4.95 -5.27 1.75
C LEU A 36 -3.67 -4.50 2.09
N LEU A 37 -3.74 -3.17 2.08
CA LEU A 37 -2.64 -2.29 2.48
C LEU A 37 -2.92 -1.73 3.88
N VAL A 38 -1.99 -1.94 4.81
CA VAL A 38 -2.10 -1.48 6.20
C VAL A 38 -0.91 -0.59 6.52
N PHE A 39 -1.19 0.62 7.01
CA PHE A 39 -0.17 1.52 7.55
C PHE A 39 -0.12 1.38 9.06
N TYR A 40 1.09 1.42 9.63
CA TYR A 40 1.33 1.34 11.07
C TYR A 40 2.37 2.40 11.49
N PRO A 41 2.44 2.80 12.77
CA PRO A 41 3.27 3.93 13.21
C PRO A 41 4.76 3.79 12.90
N GLY A 42 5.29 2.57 13.02
CA GLY A 42 6.69 2.28 12.73
C GLY A 42 7.15 0.94 13.27
N ASN A 43 8.36 0.55 12.91
CA ASN A 43 9.00 -0.65 13.46
C ASN A 43 9.44 -0.41 14.91
N ASN A 44 9.46 -1.47 15.73
CA ASN A 44 9.98 -1.43 17.10
C ASN A 44 9.33 -0.37 18.01
N THR A 45 8.08 0.00 17.73
CA THR A 45 7.31 0.91 18.60
C THR A 45 6.50 0.07 19.61
N PRO A 46 6.86 0.06 20.90
CA PRO A 46 5.95 -0.44 21.94
C PRO A 46 4.74 0.51 22.02
N GLY A 47 3.55 -0.08 22.17
CA GLY A 47 2.30 0.67 22.35
C GLY A 47 2.19 1.27 23.75
#